data_AF-A0A3A4X8D3-F1
#
_entry.id   AF-A0A3A4X8D3-F1
#
_cell.length_a   1.000
_cell.length_b   1.000
_cell.length_c   1.000
_cell.angle_alpha   90.00
_cell.angle_beta   90.00
_cell.angle_gamma   90.00
#
_symmetry.space_group_name_H-M   'P 1'
#
loop_
_entity.id
_entity.type
_entity.pdbx_description
1 polymer ?
#
loop_
_entity_poly.entity_id
_entity_poly.type
_entity_poly.pdbx_seq_one_letter_code
_entity_poly.pdbx_strand_id
1 'polypeptide(L)' 'MLDPQICEKARLARDSRFDGLFFTGVLSTGIFCRPVCPAPQP' A
#
# COMPACT_ATOMS: atom_id res chain seq x y z
N MET A 1 3.56 14.37 7.25
CA MET A 1 2.40 14.07 6.37
C MET A 1 2.96 13.25 5.22
N LEU A 2 2.46 12.03 4.98
CA LEU A 2 3.01 11.15 3.94
C LEU A 2 2.31 11.48 2.62
N ASP A 3 3.06 11.81 1.56
CA ASP A 3 2.47 12.19 0.27
C ASP A 3 1.75 10.99 -0.39
N PRO A 4 0.50 11.17 -0.87
CA PRO A 4 -0.24 10.11 -1.54
C PRO A 4 0.51 9.51 -2.73
N GLN A 5 1.26 10.35 -3.46
CA GLN A 5 2.11 9.93 -4.58
C GLN A 5 3.26 9.02 -4.15
N ILE A 6 3.81 9.23 -2.95
CA ILE A 6 4.86 8.36 -2.40
C ILE A 6 4.26 7.01 -2.00
N CYS A 7 3.06 7.01 -1.39
CA CYS A 7 2.35 5.77 -1.04
C CYS A 7 2.02 4.93 -2.29
N GLU A 8 1.56 5.57 -3.36
CA GLU A 8 1.29 4.92 -4.64
C GLU A 8 2.55 4.30 -5.25
N LYS A 9 3.65 5.06 -5.31
CA LYS A 9 4.93 4.57 -5.81
C LYS A 9 5.48 3.42 -4.96
N ALA A 10 5.41 3.53 -3.63
CA ALA A 10 5.87 2.48 -2.72
C ALA A 10 5.04 1.20 -2.85
N ARG A 11 3.72 1.32 -3.06
CA ARG A 11 2.82 0.19 -3.36
C ARG A 11 3.18 -0.49 -4.68
N LEU A 12 3.42 0.28 -5.73
CA LEU A 12 3.81 -0.25 -7.05
C LEU A 12 5.21 -0.90 -7.02
N ALA A 13 6.15 -0.29 -6.30
CA ALA A 13 7.51 -0.79 -6.13
C ALA A 13 7.59 -1.98 -5.15
N ARG A 14 6.53 -2.26 -4.39
CA ARG A 14 6.50 -3.26 -3.31
C ARG A 14 7.64 -3.07 -2.32
N ASP A 15 7.90 -1.82 -1.97
CA ASP A 15 9.06 -1.45 -1.16
C ASP A 15 8.79 -1.79 0.32
N SER A 16 9.54 -2.77 0.84
CA SER A 16 9.43 -3.26 2.21
C SER A 16 9.85 -2.23 3.25
N ARG A 17 10.55 -1.16 2.85
CA ARG A 17 10.89 -0.04 3.75
C ARG A 17 9.66 0.73 4.22
N PHE A 18 8.58 0.67 3.45
CA PHE A 18 7.30 1.29 3.80
C PHE A 18 6.35 0.32 4.51
N ASP A 19 6.76 -0.95 4.69
CA ASP A 19 5.98 -1.93 5.44
C ASP A 19 5.90 -1.51 6.91
N GLY A 20 4.72 -1.07 7.36
CA GLY A 20 4.49 -0.52 8.71
C GLY A 20 4.46 1.01 8.81
N LEU A 21 4.83 1.75 7.75
CA LEU A 21 4.63 3.21 7.68
C LEU A 21 3.20 3.57 7.29
N PHE A 22 2.60 2.78 6.40
CA PHE A 22 1.20 2.93 6.00
C PHE A 22 0.61 1.60 5.53
N PHE A 23 -0.71 1.54 5.50
CA PHE A 23 -1.48 0.42 4.98
C PHE A 23 -2.41 0.91 3.88
N THR A 24 -2.67 0.05 2.91
CA THR A 24 -3.60 0.33 1.80
C THR A 24 -4.91 -0.38 2.07
N GLY A 25 -5.99 0.37 2.27
CA GLY A 25 -7.33 -0.20 2.48
C GLY A 25 -8.08 -0.37 1.16
N VAL A 26 -8.65 -1.54 0.93
CA VAL A 26 -9.59 -1.79 -0.16
C VAL A 26 -10.99 -1.46 0.34
N LEU A 27 -11.54 -0.31 -0.07
CA LEU A 27 -12.84 0.18 0.43
C LEU A 27 -14.01 -0.77 0.14
N SER A 28 -13.92 -1.58 -0.92
CA SER A 28 -14.97 -2.53 -1.28
C SER A 28 -15.05 -3.74 -0.35
N THR A 29 -13.91 -4.18 0.22
CA THR A 29 -13.85 -5.35 1.12
C THR A 29 -13.56 -4.99 2.57
N GLY A 30 -13.13 -3.75 2.84
CA GLY A 30 -12.65 -3.33 4.16
C GLY A 30 -11.33 -3.98 4.57
N ILE A 31 -10.63 -4.64 3.63
CA ILE A 31 -9.38 -5.33 3.92
C ILE A 31 -8.22 -4.35 3.81
N PHE A 32 -7.34 -4.38 4.81
CA PHE A 32 -6.09 -3.62 4.80
C PHE A 32 -4.94 -4.51 4.33
N CYS A 33 -4.32 -4.11 3.24
CA CYS A 33 -3.14 -4.74 2.69
C CYS A 33 -1.88 -3.94 3.05
N ARG A 34 -0.77 -4.66 3.15
CA ARG A 34 0.57 -4.08 3.26
C ARG A 34 1.03 -3.58 1.89
N PRO A 35 1.86 -2.53 1.79
CA PRO A 35 2.36 -2.02 0.50
C PRO A 35 3.17 -3.05 -0.28
N VAL A 36 3.69 -4.07 0.40
CA VAL A 36 4.40 -5.22 -0.20
C VAL A 36 3.47 -6.37 -0.64
N CYS A 37 2.15 -6.23 -0.48
CA CYS A 37 1.23 -7.32 -0.76
C CYS A 37 1.32 -7.74 -2.24
N PRO A 38 1.48 -9.04 -2.53
CA PRO A 38 1.53 -9.54 -3.89
C PRO A 38 0.16 -9.61 -4.57
N ALA A 39 -0.93 -9.31 -3.83
CA ALA A 39 -2.28 -9.35 -4.38
C ALA A 39 -2.41 -8.41 -5.58
N PRO A 40 -3.08 -8.85 -6.67
CA PRO A 40 -3.32 -8.00 -7.82
C PRO A 40 -4.13 -6.79 -7.37
N GLN A 41 -3.62 -5.61 -7.71
CA GLN A 41 -4.30 -4.35 -7.45
C GLN A 41 -5.54 -4.32 -8.36
N PRO A 42 -6.76 -4.07 -7.81
CA PRO A 42 -7.93 -3.82 -8.64
C PRO A 42 -7.78 -2.54 -9.46
#